data_AF-A0A2N1V4Z4-F1
#
_entry.id   AF-A0A2N1V4Z4-F1
#
_cell.length_a   1.000
_cell.length_b   1.000
_cell.length_c   1.000
_cell.angle_alpha   90.00
_cell.angle_beta   90.00
_cell.angle_gamma   90.00
#
_symmetry.space_group_name_H-M   'P 1'
#
loop_
_entity.id
_entity.type
_entity.pdbx_description
1 polymer ?
#
loop_
_entity_poly.entity_id
_entity_poly.type
_entity_poly.pdbx_seq_one_letter_code
_entity_poly.pdbx_strand_id
1 'polypeptide(L)'
;MENSIIVSHKPYMLLNAIYRLGFKLSEISINIYPNNHPNYLSGKFSEGRIKPRDIVLIADYIVNEIGEPVFDLEYNKELVKYNQILERRKANNEGKR
;
A
#
# COMPACT_ATOMS: atom_id res chain seq x y z
N MET A 1 -22.99 -14.81 -9.67
CA MET A 1 -21.57 -14.66 -10.04
C MET A 1 -20.97 -13.66 -9.08
N GLU A 2 -20.16 -14.13 -8.13
CA GLU A 2 -19.40 -13.24 -7.25
C GLU A 2 -18.44 -12.44 -8.13
N ASN A 3 -18.70 -11.13 -8.25
CA ASN A 3 -17.73 -10.20 -8.78
C ASN A 3 -16.55 -10.20 -7.83
N SER A 4 -15.60 -11.11 -8.04
CA SER A 4 -14.29 -11.02 -7.43
C SER A 4 -13.71 -9.70 -7.90
N ILE A 5 -13.78 -8.71 -7.01
CA ILE A 5 -13.12 -7.43 -7.21
C ILE A 5 -11.64 -7.81 -7.28
N ILE A 6 -11.08 -7.83 -8.50
CA ILE A 6 -9.64 -7.83 -8.68
C ILE A 6 -9.20 -6.50 -8.09
N VAL A 7 -8.89 -6.51 -6.80
CA VAL A 7 -8.23 -5.40 -6.13
C VAL A 7 -6.88 -5.31 -6.81
N SER A 8 -6.77 -4.44 -7.80
CA SER A 8 -5.47 -4.02 -8.31
C SER A 8 -4.78 -3.39 -7.10
N HIS A 9 -4.01 -4.19 -6.36
CA HIS A 9 -3.30 -3.73 -5.18
C HIS A 9 -2.34 -2.66 -5.64
N LYS A 10 -2.72 -1.41 -5.41
CA LYS A 10 -1.93 -0.25 -5.77
C LYS A 10 -0.88 -0.08 -4.69
N PRO A 11 0.41 -0.31 -4.96
CA PRO A 11 1.43 -0.29 -3.91
C PRO A 11 1.47 1.04 -3.17
N TYR A 12 1.19 2.16 -3.84
CA TYR A 12 1.17 3.49 -3.20
C TYR A 12 0.15 3.62 -2.06
N MET A 13 -0.95 2.85 -2.06
CA MET A 13 -1.96 2.93 -1.00
C MET A 13 -1.44 2.33 0.30
N LEU A 14 -0.82 1.16 0.20
CA LEU A 14 -0.12 0.53 1.31
C LEU A 14 0.98 1.46 1.84
N LEU A 15 1.76 2.08 0.94
CA LEU A 15 2.83 3.01 1.33
C LEU A 15 2.33 4.23 2.10
N ASN A 16 1.21 4.82 1.68
CA ASN A 16 0.61 5.94 2.41
C ASN A 16 0.09 5.50 3.79
N ALA A 17 -0.52 4.32 3.88
CA ALA A 17 -0.97 3.78 5.16
C ALA A 17 0.22 3.56 6.11
N ILE A 18 1.31 2.94 5.63
CA ILE A 18 2.58 2.77 6.34
C ILE A 18 3.10 4.10 6.89
N TYR A 19 3.15 5.12 6.02
CA TYR A 19 3.62 6.45 6.39
C TYR A 19 2.74 7.09 7.47
N ARG A 20 1.41 6.98 7.37
CA ARG A 20 0.48 7.50 8.39
C ARG A 20 0.58 6.80 9.72
N LEU A 21 0.86 5.49 9.69
CA LEU A 21 1.10 4.67 10.86
C LEU A 21 2.49 4.92 11.49
N GLY A 22 3.31 5.77 10.88
CA GLY A 22 4.62 6.17 11.41
C GLY A 22 5.76 5.20 11.14
N PHE A 23 5.52 4.16 10.33
CA PHE A 23 6.55 3.17 10.01
C PHE A 23 7.49 3.66 8.91
N LYS A 24 8.78 3.35 9.04
CA LYS A 24 9.75 3.52 7.95
C LYS A 24 9.97 2.21 7.21
N LEU A 25 9.94 2.26 5.88
CA LEU A 25 10.18 1.08 5.03
C LEU A 25 11.55 0.43 5.27
N SER A 26 12.58 1.21 5.63
CA SER A 26 13.91 0.66 5.96
C SER A 26 13.87 -0.21 7.21
N GLU A 27 13.14 0.22 8.24
CA GLU A 27 12.99 -0.52 9.50
C GLU A 27 12.17 -1.80 9.25
N ILE A 28 11.04 -1.69 8.53
CA ILE A 28 10.24 -2.84 8.09
C ILE A 28 11.10 -3.84 7.30
N SER A 29 11.92 -3.36 6.36
CA SER A 29 12.77 -4.22 5.54
C SER A 29 13.78 -5.01 6.35
N ILE A 30 14.42 -4.38 7.34
CA ILE A 30 15.40 -5.03 8.22
C ILE A 30 14.72 -6.14 9.02
N ASN A 31 13.50 -5.90 9.50
CA ASN A 31 12.75 -6.84 10.31
C ASN A 31 12.22 -8.04 9.51
N ILE A 32 11.75 -7.82 8.28
CA ILE A 32 11.27 -8.89 7.40
C ILE A 32 12.44 -9.67 6.79
N TYR A 33 13.54 -8.99 6.46
CA TYR A 33 14.66 -9.56 5.72
C TYR A 33 16.01 -9.33 6.42
N PRO A 34 16.27 -10.00 7.55
CA PRO A 34 17.45 -9.72 8.38
C PRO A 34 18.79 -10.15 7.75
N ASN A 35 18.78 -11.01 6.72
CA ASN A 35 19.98 -11.59 6.11
C ASN A 35 20.16 -11.15 4.65
N ASN A 36 20.92 -10.08 4.43
CA ASN A 36 21.50 -9.67 3.13
C ASN A 36 20.53 -9.58 1.93
N HIS A 37 19.24 -9.37 2.18
CA HIS A 37 18.34 -9.00 1.12
C HIS A 37 18.67 -7.56 0.75
N PRO A 38 18.93 -7.22 -0.52
CA PRO A 38 19.16 -5.85 -0.89
C PRO A 38 17.94 -5.05 -0.41
N ASN A 39 18.19 -3.87 0.15
CA ASN A 39 17.17 -2.98 0.70
C ASN A 39 16.25 -2.42 -0.42
N TYR A 40 15.66 -3.29 -1.24
CA TYR A 40 14.76 -2.99 -2.35
C TYR A 40 13.47 -2.33 -1.89
N LEU A 41 13.21 -2.34 -0.58
CA LEU A 41 12.11 -1.62 0.06
C LEU A 41 12.48 -0.16 0.38
N SER A 42 13.78 0.16 0.44
CA SER A 42 14.26 1.50 0.73
C SER A 42 14.69 2.22 -0.54
N GLY A 43 14.11 3.39 -0.77
CA GLY A 43 14.78 4.43 -1.55
C GLY A 43 14.25 4.61 -2.96
N LYS A 44 13.16 5.39 -3.04
CA LYS A 44 12.65 6.04 -4.26
C LYS A 44 12.16 5.07 -5.34
N PHE A 45 11.09 5.49 -6.01
CA PHE A 45 10.45 4.81 -7.14
C PHE A 45 11.33 4.85 -8.40
N SER A 46 12.60 4.51 -8.28
CA SER A 46 13.56 4.41 -9.36
C SER A 46 14.41 3.16 -9.09
N GLU A 47 14.13 2.13 -9.89
CA GLU A 47 14.93 0.91 -10.11
C GLU A 47 14.65 -0.35 -9.25
N GLY A 48 13.93 -0.28 -8.13
CA GLY A 48 13.45 -1.46 -7.40
C GLY A 48 11.93 -1.70 -7.52
N ARG A 49 11.48 -2.79 -8.17
CA ARG A 49 10.04 -3.15 -8.21
C ARG A 49 9.65 -3.88 -6.92
N ILE A 50 8.75 -3.30 -6.12
CA ILE A 50 8.04 -4.03 -5.06
C ILE A 50 7.27 -5.18 -5.71
N LYS A 51 7.58 -6.42 -5.33
CA LYS A 51 6.86 -7.60 -5.82
C LYS A 51 5.61 -7.81 -4.97
N PRO A 52 4.57 -8.49 -5.48
CA PRO A 52 3.38 -8.82 -4.69
C PRO A 52 3.70 -9.54 -3.37
N ARG A 53 4.70 -10.42 -3.35
CA ARG A 53 5.19 -11.08 -2.13
C ARG A 53 5.65 -10.08 -1.07
N ASP A 54 6.34 -9.02 -1.47
CA ASP A 54 6.84 -7.99 -0.54
C ASP A 54 5.67 -7.23 0.10
N ILE A 55 4.63 -6.93 -0.68
CA ILE A 55 3.40 -6.27 -0.19
C ILE A 55 2.74 -7.10 0.91
N VAL A 56 2.62 -8.41 0.70
CA VAL A 56 2.01 -9.33 1.67
C VAL A 56 2.82 -9.37 2.96
N LEU A 57 4.15 -9.51 2.86
CA LEU A 57 5.02 -9.57 4.04
C LEU A 57 5.02 -8.26 4.83
N ILE A 58 4.98 -7.12 4.14
CA ILE A 58 4.89 -5.81 4.79
C ILE A 58 3.58 -5.64 5.53
N ALA A 59 2.46 -6.00 4.90
CA ALA A 59 1.15 -5.91 5.54
C ALA A 59 1.08 -6.83 6.77
N ASP A 60 1.54 -8.07 6.64
CA ASP A 60 1.57 -9.04 7.75
C ASP A 60 2.43 -8.55 8.91
N TYR A 61 3.65 -8.07 8.64
CA TYR A 61 4.52 -7.51 9.67
C TYR A 61 3.83 -6.36 10.43
N ILE A 62 3.23 -5.40 9.72
CA ILE A 62 2.59 -4.25 10.36
C ILE A 62 1.37 -4.67 11.16
N VAL A 63 0.52 -5.54 10.60
CA VAL A 63 -0.65 -6.09 11.32
C VAL A 63 -0.21 -6.76 12.62
N ASN A 64 0.91 -7.49 12.63
CA ASN A 64 1.45 -8.09 13.84
C ASN A 64 1.95 -7.05 14.87
N GLU A 65 2.45 -5.90 14.43
CA GLU A 65 2.95 -4.83 15.33
C GLU A 65 1.83 -3.97 15.93
N ILE A 66 0.79 -3.62 15.16
CA ILE A 66 -0.24 -2.64 15.60
C ILE A 66 -1.65 -3.21 15.71
N GLY A 67 -1.86 -4.44 15.26
CA GLY A 67 -3.18 -5.08 15.16
C GLY A 67 -3.93 -4.75 13.87
N GLU A 68 -4.66 -5.75 13.38
CA GLU A 68 -5.49 -5.68 12.17
C GLU A 68 -6.48 -4.50 12.16
N PRO A 69 -7.23 -4.20 13.25
CA PRO A 69 -8.22 -3.12 13.22
C PRO A 69 -7.60 -1.73 12.98
N VAL A 70 -6.38 -1.50 13.48
CA VAL A 70 -5.69 -0.22 13.33
C VAL A 70 -5.14 -0.08 11.91
N PHE A 71 -4.57 -1.16 11.38
CA PHE A 71 -4.11 -1.21 9.99
C PHE A 71 -5.25 -0.97 9.00
N ASP A 72 -6.36 -1.71 9.17
CA ASP A 72 -7.53 -1.61 8.30
C ASP A 72 -8.14 -0.22 8.30
N LEU A 73 -8.20 0.43 9.47
CA LEU A 73 -8.72 1.79 9.57
C LEU A 73 -7.93 2.77 8.69
N GLU A 74 -6.60 2.73 8.76
CA GLU A 74 -5.75 3.61 7.94
C GLU A 74 -5.76 3.24 6.45
N TYR A 75 -5.75 1.95 6.14
CA TYR A 75 -5.81 1.49 4.76
C TYR A 75 -7.14 1.86 4.09
N ASN A 76 -8.26 1.75 4.81
CA ASN A 76 -9.58 2.14 4.33
C ASN A 76 -9.69 3.65 4.05
N LYS A 77 -9.02 4.50 4.83
CA LYS A 77 -8.94 5.95 4.53
C LYS A 77 -8.30 6.21 3.18
N GLU A 78 -7.23 5.49 2.84
CA GLU A 78 -6.57 5.61 1.54
C GLU A 78 -7.42 5.03 0.39
N LEU A 79 -8.19 3.96 0.62
CA LEU A 79 -9.20 3.44 -0.32
C LEU A 79 -10.27 4.49 -0.65
N VAL A 80 -10.85 5.12 0.37
CA VAL A 80 -11.86 6.17 0.20
C VAL A 80 -11.29 7.35 -0.60
N LYS A 81 -10.09 7.80 -0.24
CA LYS A 81 -9.40 8.89 -0.96
C LYS A 81 -9.16 8.55 -2.42
N TYR A 82 -8.73 7.31 -2.71
CA TYR A 82 -8.51 6.86 -4.08
C TYR A 82 -9.81 6.84 -4.89
N ASN A 83 -10.89 6.30 -4.32
CA ASN A 83 -12.20 6.27 -4.97
C ASN A 83 -12.70 7.69 -5.29
N GLN A 84 -12.54 8.64 -4.37
CA GLN A 84 -12.88 10.04 -4.63
C GLN A 84 -12.10 10.65 -5.80
N ILE A 85 -10.80 10.31 -5.93
CA ILE A 85 -9.99 10.77 -7.07
C ILE A 85 -10.49 10.16 -8.38
N LEU A 86 -10.86 8.87 -8.37
CA LEU A 86 -11.41 8.20 -9.56
C LEU A 86 -12.73 8.83 -10.00
N GLU A 87 -13.66 9.07 -9.06
CA GLU A 87 -14.93 9.71 -9.37
C GLU A 87 -14.75 11.12 -9.92
N ARG A 88 -13.84 11.92 -9.35
CA ARG A 88 -13.49 13.25 -9.91
C ARG A 88 -12.94 13.15 -11.34
N ARG A 89 -12.12 12.14 -11.64
CA ARG A 89 -11.58 11.92 -12.99
C ARG A 89 -12.66 11.52 -13.98
N LYS A 90 -13.63 10.68 -13.58
CA LYS A 90 -14.77 10.31 -14.41
C LYS A 90 -15.63 11.53 -14.73
N ALA A 91 -16.03 12.30 -13.71
CA ALA A 91 -16.83 13.52 -13.89
C ALA A 91 -16.15 14.55 -14.81
N ASN A 92 -14.83 14.73 -14.69
CA ASN A 92 -14.07 15.64 -15.55
C ASN A 92 -13.95 15.17 -17.01
N ASN A 93 -14.08 13.86 -17.27
CA ASN A 93 -14.06 13.31 -18.62
C ASN A 93 -15.45 13.31 -19.26
N GLU A 94 -16.53 13.22 -18.47
CA GLU A 94 -17.92 13.34 -18.93
C GLU A 94 -18.30 14.80 -19.24
N GLY A 95 -17.82 15.77 -18.46
CA GLY A 95 -18.03 17.20 -18.74
C GLY A 95 -17.25 17.76 -19.94
N LYS A 96 -16.45 16.94 -20.62
CA LYS A 96 -15.74 17.27 -21.87
C LYS A 96 -16.36 16.63 -23.11
N ARG A 97 -17.49 15.93 -22.97
CA ARG A 97 -18.26 15.35 -24.07
C ARG A 97 -19.44 16.22 -24.46
#